data_AF-A0A843RVP6-F1
#
_entry.id   AF-A0A843RVP6-F1
#
_cell.length_a   1.000
_cell.length_b   1.000
_cell.length_c   1.000
_cell.angle_alpha   90.00
_cell.angle_beta   90.00
_cell.angle_gamma   90.00
#
_symmetry.space_group_name_H-M   'P 1'
#
loop_
_entity.id
_entity.type
_entity.pdbx_description
1 polymer ?
#
loop_
_entity_poly.entity_id
_entity_poly.type
_entity_poly.pdbx_seq_one_letter_code
_entity_poly.pdbx_strand_id
1 'polypeptide(L)'
;MNLRAGELVEVRSRDEILATLDEQGRLEALPEMLQFCGQRFRVFKRADKTCDTIEQTGTRRMYHTVHLDGLRCDGQAHGGCQMRCLLFWKEAWLKRAAPGPAVRPFEVAAPQGAEGCTEEALHRAVHVSGADPGSKGERYACQATELLRATWILKWWDVRQYIRDVRSKNVRLGDIVRGIAIAIFNTIQRRRGGRRYPHIRGTLTKTPVAVLGLRPGDEVRVKPKEEILETLDVRRRNRGLYFDPEMVRYCGRTFKVLARPERIIDERTGRMLTLPTECIVLDGATCVGDLSIHPNRLFCPRSIHSFWREIWLERVGGRRESEGPTP
;
A
#
# COMPACT_ATOMS: atom_id res chain seq x y z
N MET A 1 23.54 1.32 -1.86
CA MET A 1 23.70 2.21 -0.68
C MET A 1 23.42 1.51 0.65
N ASN A 2 22.61 0.45 0.70
CA ASN A 2 22.23 -0.27 1.93
C ASN A 2 21.52 0.62 2.95
N LEU A 3 20.60 1.47 2.46
CA LEU A 3 19.79 2.36 3.27
C LEU A 3 18.95 1.59 4.30
N ARG A 4 18.75 2.22 5.46
CA ARG A 4 17.97 1.73 6.60
C ARG A 4 16.84 2.70 6.92
N ALA A 5 15.80 2.20 7.59
CA ALA A 5 14.70 3.03 8.07
C ALA A 5 15.20 4.19 8.95
N GLY A 6 14.67 5.38 8.70
CA GLY A 6 14.99 6.64 9.38
C GLY A 6 16.12 7.47 8.77
N GLU A 7 16.94 6.90 7.86
CA GLU A 7 17.99 7.67 7.16
C GLU A 7 17.37 8.79 6.31
N LEU A 8 18.04 9.95 6.28
CA LEU A 8 17.64 11.08 5.43
C LEU A 8 18.30 10.91 4.05
N VAL A 9 17.49 11.03 3.00
CA VAL A 9 17.95 10.94 1.63
C VAL A 9 17.38 12.08 0.81
N GLU A 10 18.10 12.42 -0.25
CA GLU A 10 17.67 13.34 -1.29
C GLU A 10 17.39 12.54 -2.55
N VAL A 11 16.26 12.82 -3.21
CA VAL A 11 15.96 12.25 -4.52
C VAL A 11 16.86 12.94 -5.54
N ARG A 12 17.52 12.16 -6.38
CA ARG A 12 18.37 12.69 -7.47
C ARG A 12 17.60 13.60 -8.40
N SER A 13 18.32 14.37 -9.22
CA SER A 13 17.68 15.19 -10.24
C SER A 13 16.95 14.31 -11.25
N ARG A 14 16.00 14.91 -11.97
CA ARG A 14 15.27 14.24 -13.05
C ARG A 14 16.23 13.62 -14.06
N ASP A 15 17.22 14.36 -14.56
CA ASP A 15 18.15 13.89 -15.59
C ASP A 15 19.01 12.73 -15.09
N GLU A 16 19.46 12.79 -13.83
CA GLU A 16 20.19 11.68 -13.21
C GLU A 16 19.34 10.41 -13.11
N ILE A 17 18.04 10.53 -12.84
CA ILE A 17 17.13 9.37 -12.78
C ILE A 17 16.86 8.84 -14.18
N LEU A 18 16.50 9.71 -15.12
CA LEU A 18 16.21 9.35 -16.51
C LEU A 18 17.38 8.64 -17.19
N ALA A 19 18.61 9.06 -16.90
CA ALA A 19 19.83 8.42 -17.40
C ALA A 19 20.05 6.99 -16.87
N THR A 20 19.34 6.57 -15.81
CA THR A 20 19.45 5.21 -15.25
C THR A 20 18.37 4.26 -15.79
N LEU A 21 17.39 4.77 -16.54
CA LEU A 21 16.28 3.99 -17.06
C LEU A 21 16.61 3.48 -18.46
N ASP A 22 16.09 2.29 -18.78
CA ASP A 22 16.07 1.79 -20.15
C ASP A 22 15.14 2.65 -21.04
N GLU A 23 15.23 2.47 -22.36
CA GLU A 23 14.41 3.22 -23.33
C GLU A 23 12.91 3.07 -23.08
N GLN A 24 12.49 1.97 -22.44
CA GLN A 24 11.09 1.71 -22.15
C GLN A 24 10.66 2.36 -20.82
N GLY A 25 11.58 2.74 -19.93
CA GLY A 25 11.31 3.33 -18.62
C GLY A 25 10.40 2.46 -17.72
N ARG A 26 10.19 1.20 -18.10
CA ARG A 26 9.18 0.32 -17.48
C ARG A 26 9.69 -0.22 -16.15
N LEU A 27 8.77 -0.72 -15.31
CA LEU A 27 9.01 -1.41 -14.02
C LEU A 27 9.51 -0.54 -12.88
N GLU A 28 10.36 0.43 -13.16
CA GLU A 28 11.16 1.06 -12.12
C GLU A 28 10.59 2.45 -11.78
N ALA A 29 10.45 3.34 -12.77
CA ALA A 29 10.01 4.72 -12.56
C ALA A 29 8.60 4.99 -13.09
N LEU A 30 7.92 5.95 -12.48
CA LEU A 30 6.63 6.50 -12.95
C LEU A 30 6.77 8.02 -13.12
N PRO A 31 6.02 8.65 -14.04
CA PRO A 31 6.01 10.10 -14.17
C PRO A 31 5.73 10.83 -12.84
N GLU A 32 4.82 10.31 -12.02
CA GLU A 32 4.48 10.88 -10.72
C GLU A 32 5.66 10.92 -9.74
N MET A 33 6.72 10.15 -9.97
CA MET A 33 7.90 10.17 -9.11
C MET A 33 8.77 11.41 -9.36
N LEU A 34 8.73 11.98 -10.57
CA LEU A 34 9.60 13.10 -10.98
C LEU A 34 9.31 14.38 -10.20
N GLN A 35 8.07 14.55 -9.70
CA GLN A 35 7.70 15.71 -8.87
C GLN A 35 8.50 15.79 -7.57
N PHE A 36 9.09 14.69 -7.11
CA PHE A 36 9.87 14.62 -5.87
C PHE A 36 11.38 14.80 -6.09
N CYS A 37 11.85 14.95 -7.33
CA CYS A 37 13.26 15.16 -7.64
C CYS A 37 13.85 16.37 -6.90
N GLY A 38 15.06 16.23 -6.37
CA GLY A 38 15.75 17.26 -5.60
C GLY A 38 15.22 17.49 -4.18
N GLN A 39 14.12 16.82 -3.78
CA GLN A 39 13.56 16.95 -2.43
C GLN A 39 14.14 15.91 -1.47
N ARG A 40 14.06 16.21 -0.17
CA ARG A 40 14.59 15.36 0.91
C ARG A 40 13.48 14.65 1.66
N PHE A 41 13.67 13.36 1.89
CA PHE A 41 12.74 12.51 2.62
C PHE A 41 13.47 11.59 3.58
N ARG A 42 12.74 11.11 4.58
CA ARG A 42 13.19 10.00 5.40
C ARG A 42 12.85 8.69 4.72
N VAL A 43 13.77 7.74 4.80
CA VAL A 43 13.50 6.35 4.46
C VAL A 43 12.47 5.82 5.47
N PHE A 44 11.25 5.52 5.00
CA PHE A 44 10.22 4.92 5.83
C PHE A 44 10.60 3.49 6.20
N LYS A 45 10.79 2.64 5.17
CA LYS A 45 11.25 1.26 5.31
C LYS A 45 12.03 0.84 4.09
N ARG A 46 12.94 -0.11 4.27
CA ARG A 46 13.57 -0.84 3.17
C ARG A 46 12.54 -1.76 2.52
N ALA A 47 12.33 -1.65 1.21
CA ALA A 47 11.35 -2.45 0.46
C ALA A 47 11.98 -3.76 -0.05
N ASP A 48 12.77 -4.40 0.81
CA ASP A 48 13.52 -5.60 0.45
C ASP A 48 12.60 -6.80 0.17
N LYS A 49 11.36 -6.74 0.65
CA LYS A 49 10.30 -7.68 0.33
C LYS A 49 8.98 -6.95 0.17
N THR A 50 8.04 -7.59 -0.51
CA THR A 50 6.68 -7.08 -0.74
C THR A 50 5.71 -8.25 -0.89
N CYS A 51 4.43 -8.00 -0.66
CA CYS A 51 3.38 -8.97 -0.89
C CYS A 51 3.04 -9.07 -2.38
N ASP A 52 2.83 -10.28 -2.87
CA ASP A 52 2.21 -10.54 -4.16
C ASP A 52 0.69 -10.32 -4.06
N THR A 53 0.23 -9.25 -4.69
CA THR A 53 -1.18 -8.86 -4.79
C THR A 53 -1.83 -9.29 -6.11
N ILE A 54 -1.04 -9.82 -7.06
CA ILE A 54 -1.49 -10.26 -8.38
C ILE A 54 -1.82 -11.77 -8.34
N GLU A 55 -0.82 -12.62 -8.13
CA GLU A 55 -0.99 -14.08 -8.12
C GLU A 55 -1.08 -14.67 -6.71
N GLN A 56 -1.01 -13.82 -5.68
CA GLN A 56 -1.13 -14.23 -4.28
C GLN A 56 -0.12 -15.32 -3.86
N THR A 57 1.07 -15.35 -4.48
CA THR A 57 2.14 -16.33 -4.19
C THR A 57 2.84 -16.12 -2.84
N GLY A 58 2.45 -15.09 -2.08
CA GLY A 58 2.98 -14.78 -0.77
C GLY A 58 3.97 -13.61 -0.81
N THR A 59 5.16 -13.80 -0.26
CA THR A 59 6.21 -12.76 -0.23
C THR A 59 7.10 -12.83 -1.46
N ARG A 60 7.47 -11.67 -2.00
CA ARG A 60 8.43 -11.51 -3.09
C ARG A 60 9.58 -10.60 -2.68
N ARG A 61 10.77 -10.86 -3.19
CA ARG A 61 12.01 -10.11 -3.01
C ARG A 61 12.09 -9.01 -4.07
N MET A 62 12.42 -7.80 -3.64
CA MET A 62 12.78 -6.69 -4.52
C MET A 62 14.13 -6.11 -4.10
N TYR A 63 15.10 -6.01 -5.01
CA TYR A 63 16.45 -5.57 -4.68
C TYR A 63 16.60 -4.05 -4.70
N HIS A 64 17.53 -3.54 -3.87
CA HIS A 64 17.94 -2.13 -3.85
C HIS A 64 16.78 -1.13 -3.86
N THR A 65 15.72 -1.43 -3.10
CA THR A 65 14.51 -0.61 -3.10
C THR A 65 14.13 -0.20 -1.68
N VAL A 66 13.64 1.02 -1.53
CA VAL A 66 13.10 1.58 -0.30
C VAL A 66 11.73 2.20 -0.53
N HIS A 67 11.00 2.43 0.55
CA HIS A 67 9.87 3.33 0.61
C HIS A 67 10.31 4.61 1.33
N LEU A 68 9.91 5.76 0.80
CA LEU A 68 10.11 7.06 1.44
C LEU A 68 8.83 7.48 2.16
N ASP A 69 8.99 8.21 3.26
CA ASP A 69 7.87 8.60 4.12
C ASP A 69 6.85 9.48 3.38
N GLY A 70 5.57 9.13 3.51
CA GLY A 70 4.44 9.85 2.88
C GLY A 70 4.33 9.74 1.34
N LEU A 71 5.34 9.25 0.62
CA LEU A 71 5.36 9.31 -0.85
C LEU A 71 4.49 8.23 -1.50
N ARG A 72 3.30 8.64 -1.95
CA ARG A 72 2.31 7.78 -2.60
C ARG A 72 1.98 8.32 -3.99
N CYS A 73 1.72 7.41 -4.92
CA CYS A 73 1.24 7.74 -6.26
C CYS A 73 -0.11 8.48 -6.16
N ASP A 74 -0.24 9.58 -6.90
CA ASP A 74 -1.48 10.36 -6.99
C ASP A 74 -2.41 9.89 -8.13
N GLY A 75 -1.89 9.05 -9.03
CA GLY A 75 -2.61 8.43 -10.14
C GLY A 75 -2.92 9.37 -11.30
N GLN A 76 -2.37 10.59 -11.33
CA GLN A 76 -2.66 11.56 -12.38
C GLN A 76 -2.23 11.08 -13.77
N ALA A 77 -1.09 10.40 -13.88
CA ALA A 77 -0.67 9.82 -15.16
C ALA A 77 -1.40 8.49 -15.47
N HIS A 78 -2.14 7.93 -14.52
CA HIS A 78 -2.74 6.59 -14.58
C HIS A 78 -4.28 6.64 -14.63
N GLY A 79 -4.84 7.52 -15.47
CA GLY A 79 -6.29 7.63 -15.65
C GLY A 79 -7.06 8.06 -14.40
N GLY A 80 -6.38 8.69 -13.43
CA GLY A 80 -6.96 9.07 -12.14
C GLY A 80 -7.23 7.87 -11.23
N CYS A 81 -6.37 6.85 -11.25
CA CYS A 81 -6.40 5.72 -10.31
C CYS A 81 -6.24 6.21 -8.85
N GLN A 82 -7.14 5.79 -7.96
CA GLN A 82 -7.21 6.32 -6.59
C GLN A 82 -6.63 5.38 -5.52
N MET A 83 -5.81 4.40 -5.93
CA MET A 83 -5.26 3.38 -5.01
C MET A 83 -4.23 3.94 -4.01
N ARG A 84 -3.57 5.06 -4.34
CA ARG A 84 -2.56 5.72 -3.48
C ARG A 84 -1.44 4.78 -3.02
N CYS A 85 -0.93 3.99 -3.95
CA CYS A 85 0.17 3.06 -3.72
C CYS A 85 1.40 3.80 -3.20
N LEU A 86 2.01 3.30 -2.13
CA LEU A 86 3.31 3.79 -1.66
C LEU A 86 4.33 3.62 -2.79
N LEU A 87 5.24 4.56 -3.03
CA LEU A 87 6.15 4.46 -4.16
C LEU A 87 7.35 3.56 -3.82
N PHE A 88 7.75 2.71 -4.76
CA PHE A 88 9.01 1.97 -4.68
C PHE A 88 10.14 2.84 -5.25
N TRP A 89 11.16 3.11 -4.45
CA TRP A 89 12.30 3.95 -4.83
C TRP A 89 13.57 3.11 -4.93
N LYS A 90 14.21 3.09 -6.09
CA LYS A 90 15.51 2.44 -6.23
C LYS A 90 16.56 3.27 -5.51
N GLU A 91 17.46 2.59 -4.80
CA GLU A 91 18.58 3.23 -4.11
C GLU A 91 19.48 4.00 -5.09
N ALA A 92 19.54 3.60 -6.36
CA ALA A 92 20.30 4.31 -7.39
C ALA A 92 19.84 5.76 -7.58
N TRP A 93 18.55 6.05 -7.36
CA TRP A 93 17.94 7.37 -7.51
C TRP A 93 18.03 8.25 -6.27
N LEU A 94 18.76 7.80 -5.25
CA LEU A 94 18.85 8.48 -3.97
C LEU A 94 20.29 8.85 -3.67
N LYS A 95 20.46 9.93 -2.90
CA LYS A 95 21.71 10.37 -2.29
C LYS A 95 21.50 10.43 -0.78
N ARG A 96 22.50 10.00 0.01
CA ARG A 96 22.44 10.23 1.47
C ARG A 96 22.56 11.72 1.71
N ALA A 97 21.66 12.28 2.50
CA ALA A 97 21.70 13.69 2.90
C ALA A 97 22.23 13.81 4.32
N ALA A 98 23.07 14.82 4.57
CA ALA A 98 23.49 15.16 5.92
C ALA A 98 22.28 15.64 6.76
N PRO A 99 22.27 15.43 8.08
CA PRO A 99 21.26 16.02 8.95
C PRO A 99 21.37 17.55 8.87
N GLY A 100 20.34 18.20 8.36
CA GLY A 100 20.26 19.65 8.22
C GLY A 100 18.83 20.05 7.85
N PRO A 101 18.46 21.34 7.99
CA PRO A 101 17.14 21.80 7.58
C PRO A 101 16.89 21.44 6.11
N ALA A 102 15.63 21.14 5.76
CA ALA A 102 15.22 20.91 4.38
C ALA A 102 15.43 22.21 3.60
N VAL A 103 16.59 22.35 2.96
CA VAL A 103 16.87 23.49 2.08
C VAL A 103 16.15 23.25 0.75
N ARG A 104 15.59 24.34 0.22
CA ARG A 104 14.93 24.45 -1.09
C ARG A 104 15.77 23.82 -2.23
N PRO A 105 15.15 23.47 -3.38
CA PRO A 105 15.85 22.80 -4.46
C PRO A 105 17.09 23.60 -4.87
N PHE A 106 18.25 22.95 -4.81
CA PHE A 106 19.44 23.45 -5.48
C PHE A 106 19.30 23.12 -6.96
N GLU A 107 19.44 24.12 -7.82
CA GLU A 107 19.65 23.91 -9.24
C GLU A 107 21.00 23.21 -9.42
N VAL A 108 20.96 21.92 -9.75
CA VAL A 108 22.14 21.15 -10.13
C VAL A 108 22.23 21.21 -11.65
N ALA A 109 23.33 21.75 -12.17
CA ALA A 109 23.59 21.84 -13.60
C ALA A 109 23.51 20.46 -14.28
N ALA A 110 22.84 20.42 -15.43
CA ALA A 110 22.59 19.21 -16.20
C ALA A 110 23.88 18.56 -16.71
N PRO A 111 24.06 17.23 -16.57
CA PRO A 111 25.07 16.51 -17.34
C PRO A 111 24.62 16.48 -18.80
N GLN A 112 25.49 16.96 -19.69
CA GLN A 112 25.28 16.84 -21.13
C GLN A 112 25.72 15.45 -21.59
N GLY A 113 24.79 14.69 -22.17
CA GLY A 113 25.08 13.49 -22.95
C GLY A 113 24.87 12.16 -22.22
N ALA A 114 23.64 11.65 -22.29
CA ALA A 114 23.38 10.21 -22.30
C ALA A 114 22.13 9.95 -23.16
N GLU A 115 22.20 8.96 -24.04
CA GLU A 115 21.06 8.40 -24.78
C GLU A 115 20.08 7.70 -23.81
N GLY A 116 19.41 8.49 -22.96
CA GLY A 116 18.56 8.01 -21.87
C GLY A 116 17.06 8.11 -22.17
N CYS A 117 16.25 7.51 -21.30
CA CYS A 117 14.79 7.62 -21.32
C CYS A 117 14.35 9.10 -21.21
N THR A 118 13.38 9.56 -22.00
CA THR A 118 12.80 10.91 -21.85
C THR A 118 11.55 10.89 -20.96
N GLU A 119 11.13 12.06 -20.46
CA GLU A 119 9.87 12.16 -19.70
C GLU A 119 8.67 11.76 -20.56
N GLU A 120 8.67 12.11 -21.85
CA GLU A 120 7.64 11.72 -22.79
C GLU A 120 7.63 10.20 -22.99
N ALA A 121 8.80 9.55 -22.97
CA ALA A 121 8.91 8.10 -23.01
C ALA A 121 8.30 7.46 -21.75
N LEU A 122 8.53 8.04 -20.57
CA LEU A 122 7.86 7.60 -19.32
C LEU A 122 6.34 7.74 -19.40
N HIS A 123 5.82 8.87 -19.87
CA HIS A 123 4.38 9.06 -20.04
C HIS A 123 3.78 8.07 -21.05
N ARG A 124 4.46 7.80 -22.17
CA ARG A 124 4.03 6.77 -23.12
C ARG A 124 4.06 5.37 -22.51
N ALA A 125 5.05 5.06 -21.67
CA ALA A 125 5.19 3.76 -21.04
C ALA A 125 4.05 3.41 -20.08
N VAL A 126 3.34 4.41 -19.55
CA VAL A 126 2.14 4.21 -18.73
C VAL A 126 1.01 3.57 -19.53
N HIS A 127 0.90 3.82 -20.83
CA HIS A 127 -0.13 3.23 -21.69
C HIS A 127 0.42 2.00 -22.40
N VAL A 128 -0.21 0.84 -22.19
CA VAL A 128 0.20 -0.40 -22.86
C VAL A 128 -0.51 -0.51 -24.21
N SER A 129 0.19 -0.10 -25.27
CA SER A 129 -0.25 -0.30 -26.66
C SER A 129 -0.24 -1.78 -27.03
N GLY A 130 -1.40 -2.34 -27.37
CA GLY A 130 -1.52 -3.76 -27.73
C GLY A 130 -2.86 -4.38 -27.31
N ALA A 131 -3.96 -3.66 -27.48
CA ALA A 131 -5.28 -4.28 -27.42
C ALA A 131 -5.39 -5.24 -28.61
N ASP A 132 -5.59 -6.54 -28.34
CA ASP A 132 -6.12 -7.48 -29.33
C ASP A 132 -7.30 -6.81 -30.08
N PRO A 133 -7.47 -7.04 -31.39
CA PRO A 133 -8.66 -6.62 -32.11
C PRO A 133 -9.90 -7.28 -31.48
N GLY A 134 -10.51 -6.61 -30.50
CA GLY A 134 -11.59 -7.13 -29.65
C GLY A 134 -11.51 -6.72 -28.16
N SER A 135 -10.35 -6.29 -27.67
CA SER A 135 -10.15 -5.84 -26.29
C SER A 135 -10.62 -4.39 -26.09
N LYS A 136 -11.90 -4.21 -25.74
CA LYS A 136 -12.45 -2.91 -25.33
C LYS A 136 -11.87 -2.48 -23.97
N GLY A 137 -10.87 -1.58 -23.98
CA GLY A 137 -10.43 -0.87 -22.77
C GLY A 137 -8.94 -0.55 -22.72
N GLU A 138 -8.64 0.68 -22.32
CA GLU A 138 -7.29 1.15 -22.04
C GLU A 138 -6.62 0.34 -20.92
N ARG A 139 -5.32 0.05 -21.07
CA ARG A 139 -4.50 -0.65 -20.08
C ARG A 139 -3.37 0.25 -19.63
N TYR A 140 -3.18 0.30 -18.32
CA TYR A 140 -2.17 1.08 -17.64
C TYR A 140 -1.08 0.16 -17.09
N ALA A 141 0.17 0.55 -17.25
CA ALA A 141 1.32 -0.02 -16.57
C ALA A 141 1.75 0.90 -15.43
N CYS A 142 1.91 0.34 -14.23
CA CYS A 142 2.44 1.03 -13.06
C CYS A 142 3.29 0.10 -12.20
N GLN A 143 3.92 0.60 -11.13
CA GLN A 143 4.73 -0.23 -10.22
C GLN A 143 3.96 -1.41 -9.61
N ALA A 144 2.63 -1.30 -9.47
CA ALA A 144 1.82 -2.39 -8.94
C ALA A 144 1.53 -3.47 -10.00
N THR A 145 1.22 -3.08 -11.25
CA THR A 145 0.96 -4.05 -12.33
C THR A 145 2.24 -4.78 -12.75
N GLU A 146 3.38 -4.10 -12.66
CA GLU A 146 4.69 -4.61 -13.02
C GLU A 146 5.38 -5.37 -11.87
N LEU A 147 4.70 -5.54 -10.73
CA LEU A 147 5.27 -6.10 -9.51
C LEU A 147 5.91 -7.49 -9.72
N LEU A 148 5.26 -8.38 -10.48
CA LEU A 148 5.77 -9.73 -10.69
C LEU A 148 7.06 -9.76 -11.51
N ARG A 149 7.19 -8.86 -12.48
CA ARG A 149 8.40 -8.70 -13.30
C ARG A 149 9.53 -8.06 -12.51
N ALA A 150 9.21 -7.12 -11.60
CA ALA A 150 10.21 -6.42 -10.78
C ALA A 150 10.70 -7.22 -9.55
N THR A 151 10.14 -8.41 -9.29
CA THR A 151 10.38 -9.15 -8.06
C THR A 151 10.47 -10.66 -8.24
N TRP A 152 11.09 -11.34 -7.27
CA TRP A 152 11.28 -12.81 -7.29
C TRP A 152 10.60 -13.46 -6.09
N ILE A 153 10.14 -14.70 -6.21
CA ILE A 153 9.52 -15.41 -5.09
C ILE A 153 10.49 -15.48 -3.91
N LEU A 154 10.03 -15.07 -2.72
CA LEU A 154 10.77 -15.15 -1.48
C LEU A 154 10.10 -16.16 -0.55
N LYS A 155 10.77 -17.28 -0.34
CA LYS A 155 10.29 -18.36 0.53
C LYS A 155 10.16 -17.87 1.96
N TRP A 156 9.04 -18.18 2.61
CA TRP A 156 8.77 -17.72 3.98
C TRP A 156 9.75 -18.27 5.01
N TRP A 157 10.33 -19.45 4.77
CA TRP A 157 11.33 -20.06 5.64
C TRP A 157 12.75 -19.51 5.43
N ASP A 158 12.98 -18.61 4.47
CA ASP A 158 14.29 -17.99 4.31
C ASP A 158 14.56 -17.01 5.46
N VAL A 159 15.32 -17.49 6.45
CA VAL A 159 15.67 -16.73 7.68
C VAL A 159 16.42 -15.44 7.37
N ARG A 160 17.14 -15.37 6.24
CA ARG A 160 17.91 -14.18 5.84
C ARG A 160 17.00 -12.96 5.65
N GLN A 161 15.71 -13.15 5.34
CA GLN A 161 14.77 -12.05 5.22
C GLN A 161 14.53 -11.37 6.58
N TYR A 162 14.36 -12.15 7.66
CA TYR A 162 14.10 -11.60 8.99
C TYR A 162 15.35 -10.94 9.57
N ILE A 163 16.54 -11.48 9.30
CA ILE A 163 17.81 -10.84 9.64
C ILE A 163 17.93 -9.48 8.94
N ARG A 164 17.57 -9.40 7.65
CA ARG A 164 17.57 -8.13 6.90
C ARG A 164 16.54 -7.14 7.45
N ASP A 165 15.35 -7.59 7.83
CA ASP A 165 14.33 -6.73 8.43
C ASP A 165 14.83 -6.06 9.71
N VAL A 166 15.51 -6.81 10.58
CA VAL A 166 16.09 -6.27 11.82
C VAL A 166 17.27 -5.35 11.53
N ARG A 167 18.21 -5.78 10.68
CA ARG A 167 19.41 -4.98 10.32
C ARG A 167 19.06 -3.66 9.64
N SER A 168 17.98 -3.64 8.85
CA SER A 168 17.49 -2.43 8.18
C SER A 168 16.61 -1.54 9.06
N LYS A 169 16.39 -1.92 10.33
CA LYS A 169 15.49 -1.25 11.27
C LYS A 169 14.01 -1.22 10.82
N ASN A 170 13.63 -2.08 9.87
CA ASN A 170 12.24 -2.21 9.43
C ASN A 170 11.32 -2.79 10.52
N VAL A 171 11.88 -3.68 11.33
CA VAL A 171 11.19 -4.50 12.33
C VAL A 171 12.09 -4.65 13.54
N ARG A 172 11.53 -4.61 14.75
CA ARG A 172 12.29 -4.85 15.98
C ARG A 172 12.36 -6.35 16.25
N LEU A 173 13.39 -6.80 16.97
CA LEU A 173 13.50 -8.22 17.33
C LEU A 173 12.28 -8.74 18.10
N GLY A 174 11.70 -7.91 18.99
CA GLY A 174 10.49 -8.26 19.72
C GLY A 174 9.27 -8.51 18.81
N ASP A 175 9.17 -7.82 17.67
CA ASP A 175 8.10 -8.03 16.70
C ASP A 175 8.25 -9.38 15.99
N ILE A 176 9.50 -9.79 15.69
CA ILE A 176 9.80 -11.12 15.14
C ILE A 176 9.35 -12.21 16.13
N VAL A 177 9.76 -12.09 17.40
CA VAL A 177 9.39 -13.03 18.47
C VAL A 177 7.88 -13.11 18.62
N ARG A 178 7.19 -11.96 18.61
CA ARG A 178 5.72 -11.89 18.65
C ARG A 178 5.10 -12.62 17.46
N GLY A 179 5.58 -12.37 16.24
CA GLY A 179 5.09 -13.05 15.03
C GLY A 179 5.24 -14.56 15.10
N ILE A 180 6.38 -15.05 15.58
CA ILE A 180 6.64 -16.49 15.81
C ILE A 180 5.68 -17.05 16.85
N ALA A 181 5.50 -16.38 17.99
CA ALA A 181 4.59 -16.82 19.04
C ALA A 181 3.14 -16.95 18.53
N ILE A 182 2.67 -15.97 17.75
CA ILE A 182 1.33 -16.03 17.13
C ILE A 182 1.24 -17.17 16.12
N ALA A 183 2.28 -17.40 15.31
CA ALA A 183 2.30 -18.50 14.34
C ALA A 183 2.24 -19.88 15.02
N ILE A 184 3.01 -20.08 16.11
CA ILE A 184 2.98 -21.29 16.93
C ILE A 184 1.60 -21.47 17.54
N PHE A 185 1.06 -20.44 18.20
CA PHE A 185 -0.27 -20.47 18.79
C PHE A 185 -1.33 -20.85 17.75
N ASN A 186 -1.34 -20.20 16.59
CA ASN A 186 -2.30 -20.49 15.52
C ASN A 186 -2.17 -21.89 14.93
N THR A 187 -0.95 -22.44 14.91
CA THR A 187 -0.71 -23.81 14.46
C THR A 187 -1.29 -24.82 15.45
N ILE A 188 -1.07 -24.61 16.75
CA ILE A 188 -1.63 -25.45 17.82
C ILE A 188 -3.15 -25.36 17.81
N GLN A 189 -3.71 -24.14 17.75
CA GLN A 189 -5.16 -23.92 17.72
C GLN A 189 -5.79 -24.58 16.50
N ARG A 190 -5.17 -24.52 15.32
CA ARG A 190 -5.67 -25.22 14.12
C ARG A 190 -5.75 -26.73 14.35
N ARG A 191 -4.70 -27.34 14.92
CA ARG A 191 -4.67 -28.80 15.19
C ARG A 191 -5.71 -29.23 16.22
N ARG A 192 -6.04 -28.36 17.18
CA ARG A 192 -7.02 -28.63 18.25
C ARG A 192 -8.45 -28.20 17.90
N GLY A 193 -8.70 -27.71 16.68
CA GLY A 193 -10.01 -27.14 16.30
C GLY A 193 -10.37 -25.84 17.03
N GLY A 194 -9.40 -25.19 17.68
CA GLY A 194 -9.57 -23.96 18.44
C GLY A 194 -9.60 -22.68 17.59
N ARG A 195 -9.79 -21.55 18.26
CA ARG A 195 -9.83 -20.21 17.64
C ARG A 195 -8.42 -19.67 17.39
N ARG A 196 -8.14 -19.26 16.14
CA ARG A 196 -6.89 -18.57 15.74
C ARG A 196 -6.91 -17.10 16.15
N TYR A 197 -5.73 -16.50 16.32
CA TYR A 197 -5.52 -15.08 16.58
C TYR A 197 -5.07 -14.32 15.30
N PRO A 198 -5.64 -13.13 15.02
CA PRO A 198 -6.89 -12.65 15.60
C PRO A 198 -8.06 -13.52 15.14
N HIS A 199 -9.05 -13.72 16.01
CA HIS A 199 -10.23 -14.49 15.65
C HIS A 199 -11.19 -13.59 14.88
N ILE A 200 -11.41 -13.93 13.61
CA ILE A 200 -12.35 -13.25 12.72
C ILE A 200 -13.25 -14.32 12.12
N ARG A 201 -14.54 -14.25 12.41
CA ARG A 201 -15.56 -15.14 11.87
C ARG A 201 -16.84 -14.33 11.64
N GLY A 202 -17.34 -14.36 10.42
CA GLY A 202 -18.69 -13.93 10.10
C GLY A 202 -19.62 -15.13 9.99
N THR A 203 -20.92 -14.87 10.07
CA THR A 203 -21.98 -15.90 10.03
C THR A 203 -23.02 -15.61 8.95
N LEU A 204 -22.99 -14.43 8.35
CA LEU A 204 -24.04 -14.00 7.43
C LEU A 204 -23.92 -14.65 6.05
N THR A 205 -25.06 -14.87 5.42
CA THR A 205 -25.17 -15.23 3.99
C THR A 205 -25.33 -13.97 3.13
N LYS A 206 -26.13 -13.01 3.60
CA LYS A 206 -26.31 -11.69 2.99
C LYS A 206 -25.84 -10.62 3.97
N THR A 207 -24.94 -9.75 3.52
CA THR A 207 -24.30 -8.74 4.38
C THR A 207 -25.04 -7.40 4.35
N PRO A 208 -25.22 -6.74 5.50
CA PRO A 208 -25.90 -5.44 5.57
C PRO A 208 -25.06 -4.33 4.94
N VAL A 209 -25.72 -3.22 4.64
CA VAL A 209 -25.10 -1.97 4.15
C VAL A 209 -25.60 -0.84 5.05
N ALA A 210 -24.70 0.09 5.37
CA ALA A 210 -25.07 1.35 5.98
C ALA A 210 -24.34 2.46 5.21
N VAL A 211 -25.06 3.55 4.96
CA VAL A 211 -24.55 4.70 4.21
C VAL A 211 -24.55 5.90 5.17
N LEU A 212 -23.36 6.36 5.51
CA LEU A 212 -23.05 7.54 6.30
C LEU A 212 -22.70 8.76 5.42
N GLY A 213 -22.44 8.54 4.13
CA GLY A 213 -22.09 9.60 3.18
C GLY A 213 -20.77 10.28 3.56
N LEU A 214 -19.77 9.49 3.97
CA LEU A 214 -18.49 10.02 4.44
C LEU A 214 -17.74 10.73 3.30
N ARG A 215 -17.11 11.85 3.66
CA ARG A 215 -16.28 12.66 2.78
C ARG A 215 -14.85 12.75 3.31
N PRO A 216 -13.84 12.95 2.44
CA PRO A 216 -12.49 13.27 2.89
C PRO A 216 -12.50 14.43 3.89
N GLY A 217 -11.77 14.26 4.99
CA GLY A 217 -11.72 15.20 6.11
C GLY A 217 -12.65 14.85 7.28
N ASP A 218 -13.69 14.04 7.07
CA ASP A 218 -14.61 13.62 8.13
C ASP A 218 -13.87 12.82 9.22
N GLU A 219 -14.22 13.08 10.49
CA GLU A 219 -13.67 12.33 11.63
C GLU A 219 -14.58 11.15 11.97
N VAL A 220 -13.98 9.95 12.01
CA VAL A 220 -14.71 8.70 12.20
C VAL A 220 -13.98 7.78 13.16
N ARG A 221 -14.75 7.03 13.93
CA ARG A 221 -14.24 5.94 14.75
C ARG A 221 -14.49 4.63 14.03
N VAL A 222 -13.49 3.76 14.00
CA VAL A 222 -13.69 2.37 13.56
C VAL A 222 -14.45 1.66 14.67
N LYS A 223 -15.55 1.01 14.34
CA LYS A 223 -16.36 0.27 15.32
C LYS A 223 -15.54 -0.81 16.06
N PRO A 224 -15.97 -1.21 17.26
CA PRO A 224 -15.43 -2.37 17.95
C PRO A 224 -15.41 -3.61 17.05
N LYS A 225 -14.46 -4.51 17.31
CA LYS A 225 -14.26 -5.71 16.46
C LYS A 225 -15.54 -6.53 16.39
N GLU A 226 -16.21 -6.70 17.53
CA GLU A 226 -17.40 -7.53 17.71
C GLU A 226 -18.55 -7.06 16.82
N GLU A 227 -18.84 -5.76 16.81
CA GLU A 227 -19.86 -5.17 15.93
C GLU A 227 -19.51 -5.35 14.45
N ILE A 228 -18.22 -5.22 14.08
CA ILE A 228 -17.81 -5.46 12.70
C ILE A 228 -18.04 -6.92 12.31
N LEU A 229 -17.71 -7.88 13.18
CA LEU A 229 -17.88 -9.32 12.90
C LEU A 229 -19.33 -9.69 12.58
N GLU A 230 -20.30 -9.03 13.23
CA GLU A 230 -21.73 -9.22 12.97
C GLU A 230 -22.14 -8.83 11.55
N THR A 231 -21.35 -8.00 10.87
CA THR A 231 -21.62 -7.57 9.48
C THR A 231 -20.98 -8.45 8.41
N LEU A 232 -20.21 -9.48 8.79
CA LEU A 232 -19.37 -10.26 7.87
C LEU A 232 -20.03 -11.56 7.42
N ASP A 233 -19.73 -11.94 6.17
CA ASP A 233 -20.01 -13.27 5.64
C ASP A 233 -19.06 -14.34 6.22
N VAL A 234 -19.37 -15.62 5.94
CA VAL A 234 -18.53 -16.75 6.35
C VAL A 234 -17.09 -16.71 5.80
N ARG A 235 -16.85 -15.91 4.75
CA ARG A 235 -15.54 -15.66 4.14
C ARG A 235 -14.86 -14.40 4.70
N ARG A 236 -15.42 -13.77 5.74
CA ARG A 236 -14.93 -12.55 6.41
C ARG A 236 -15.04 -11.29 5.53
N ARG A 237 -16.07 -11.21 4.69
CA ARG A 237 -16.29 -10.07 3.79
C ARG A 237 -17.60 -9.38 4.08
N ASN A 238 -17.66 -8.07 3.81
CA ASN A 238 -18.90 -7.32 3.65
C ASN A 238 -18.94 -6.73 2.24
N ARG A 239 -19.98 -7.05 1.47
CA ARG A 239 -20.15 -6.61 0.07
C ARG A 239 -18.88 -6.76 -0.76
N GLY A 240 -18.27 -7.95 -0.71
CA GLY A 240 -17.06 -8.29 -1.46
C GLY A 240 -15.75 -7.79 -0.83
N LEU A 241 -15.77 -6.82 0.09
CA LEU A 241 -14.56 -6.32 0.74
C LEU A 241 -14.21 -7.16 1.96
N TYR A 242 -12.95 -7.58 2.04
CA TYR A 242 -12.45 -8.46 3.08
C TYR A 242 -12.03 -7.68 4.32
N PHE A 243 -12.47 -8.15 5.50
CA PHE A 243 -11.99 -7.65 6.77
C PHE A 243 -10.72 -8.42 7.18
N ASP A 244 -9.57 -7.82 6.88
CA ASP A 244 -8.26 -8.44 7.06
C ASP A 244 -7.83 -8.45 8.54
N PRO A 245 -7.13 -9.51 9.03
CA PRO A 245 -6.49 -9.52 10.34
C PRO A 245 -5.74 -8.23 10.74
N GLU A 246 -5.07 -7.59 9.79
CA GLU A 246 -4.34 -6.34 10.00
C GLU A 246 -5.25 -5.18 10.44
N MET A 247 -6.53 -5.22 10.05
CA MET A 247 -7.52 -4.18 10.34
C MET A 247 -7.97 -4.18 11.80
N VAL A 248 -7.87 -5.31 12.50
CA VAL A 248 -8.32 -5.46 13.90
C VAL A 248 -7.63 -4.47 14.84
N ARG A 249 -6.37 -4.11 14.57
CA ARG A 249 -5.61 -3.14 15.40
C ARG A 249 -6.20 -1.73 15.40
N TYR A 250 -7.06 -1.44 14.43
CA TYR A 250 -7.65 -0.12 14.24
C TYR A 250 -9.06 -0.02 14.84
N CYS A 251 -9.68 -1.15 15.21
CA CYS A 251 -10.97 -1.17 15.90
C CYS A 251 -10.95 -0.31 17.17
N GLY A 252 -12.00 0.49 17.37
CA GLY A 252 -12.17 1.40 18.50
C GLY A 252 -11.36 2.71 18.42
N ARG A 253 -10.53 2.89 17.41
CA ARG A 253 -9.70 4.10 17.24
C ARG A 253 -10.33 5.09 16.27
N THR A 254 -10.01 6.36 16.47
CA THR A 254 -10.49 7.48 15.63
C THR A 254 -9.47 7.83 14.56
N PHE A 255 -9.96 8.13 13.36
CA PHE A 255 -9.18 8.52 12.19
C PHE A 255 -9.92 9.61 11.41
N LYS A 256 -9.18 10.30 10.55
CA LYS A 256 -9.78 11.12 9.50
C LYS A 256 -9.95 10.30 8.24
N VAL A 257 -11.05 10.52 7.54
CA VAL A 257 -11.24 9.98 6.19
C VAL A 257 -10.25 10.65 5.26
N LEU A 258 -9.36 9.88 4.66
CA LEU A 258 -8.36 10.37 3.71
C LEU A 258 -8.95 10.47 2.31
N ALA A 259 -9.66 9.43 1.86
CA ALA A 259 -10.19 9.36 0.51
C ALA A 259 -11.40 8.42 0.43
N ARG A 260 -12.18 8.59 -0.64
CA ARG A 260 -13.27 7.69 -1.04
C ARG A 260 -13.01 7.24 -2.49
N PRO A 261 -12.19 6.20 -2.72
CA PRO A 261 -11.91 5.71 -4.06
C PRO A 261 -13.16 5.19 -4.74
N GLU A 262 -13.33 5.57 -6.00
CA GLU A 262 -14.38 5.10 -6.91
C GLU A 262 -13.78 4.27 -8.05
N ARG A 263 -12.49 4.49 -8.38
CA ARG A 263 -11.79 3.75 -9.42
C ARG A 263 -10.34 3.43 -9.06
N ILE A 264 -9.91 2.23 -9.43
CA ILE A 264 -8.55 1.73 -9.24
C ILE A 264 -8.14 0.89 -10.45
N ILE A 265 -6.84 0.74 -10.68
CA ILE A 265 -6.33 -0.19 -11.68
C ILE A 265 -6.30 -1.60 -11.08
N ASP A 266 -6.85 -2.57 -11.81
CA ASP A 266 -6.65 -3.99 -11.53
C ASP A 266 -5.19 -4.35 -11.79
N GLU A 267 -4.47 -4.75 -10.74
CA GLU A 267 -3.02 -4.99 -10.84
C GLU A 267 -2.68 -6.15 -11.79
N ARG A 268 -3.57 -7.13 -11.97
CA ARG A 268 -3.32 -8.26 -12.88
C ARG A 268 -3.47 -7.87 -14.35
N THR A 269 -4.52 -7.14 -14.69
CA THR A 269 -4.88 -6.86 -16.09
C THR A 269 -4.45 -5.47 -16.58
N GLY A 270 -4.08 -4.57 -15.65
CA GLY A 270 -3.80 -3.17 -15.94
C GLY A 270 -5.03 -2.36 -16.32
N ARG A 271 -6.24 -2.93 -16.25
CA ARG A 271 -7.48 -2.24 -16.63
C ARG A 271 -8.02 -1.41 -15.48
N MET A 272 -8.62 -0.27 -15.80
CA MET A 272 -9.36 0.52 -14.81
C MET A 272 -10.62 -0.23 -14.38
N LEU A 273 -10.82 -0.34 -13.07
CA LEU A 273 -12.03 -0.87 -12.44
C LEU A 273 -12.77 0.27 -11.73
N THR A 274 -14.08 0.31 -11.93
CA THR A 274 -14.99 1.11 -11.09
C THR A 274 -15.47 0.24 -9.93
N LEU A 275 -15.30 0.74 -8.71
CA LEU A 275 -15.71 0.05 -7.50
C LEU A 275 -17.24 0.09 -7.39
N PRO A 276 -17.94 -1.07 -7.33
CA PRO A 276 -19.40 -1.11 -7.32
C PRO A 276 -20.01 -0.75 -5.95
N THR A 277 -19.18 -0.59 -4.92
CA THR A 277 -19.60 -0.33 -3.54
C THR A 277 -18.57 0.58 -2.89
N GLU A 278 -19.01 1.46 -1.99
CA GLU A 278 -18.19 2.50 -1.38
C GLU A 278 -16.98 1.92 -0.63
N CYS A 279 -15.80 2.40 -0.98
CA CYS A 279 -14.57 2.12 -0.24
C CYS A 279 -14.10 3.41 0.41
N ILE A 280 -13.81 3.34 1.70
CA ILE A 280 -13.26 4.45 2.47
C ILE A 280 -11.80 4.13 2.80
N VAL A 281 -10.91 5.11 2.61
CA VAL A 281 -9.52 5.06 3.06
C VAL A 281 -9.41 5.98 4.26
N LEU A 282 -8.90 5.45 5.37
CA LEU A 282 -8.61 6.24 6.57
C LEU A 282 -7.13 6.61 6.61
N ASP A 283 -6.85 7.82 7.08
CA ASP A 283 -5.49 8.31 7.23
C ASP A 283 -4.71 7.49 8.27
N GLY A 284 -3.48 7.08 7.94
CA GLY A 284 -2.64 6.22 8.79
C GLY A 284 -3.11 4.75 8.94
N ALA A 285 -4.32 4.38 8.53
CA ALA A 285 -4.83 3.02 8.62
C ALA A 285 -4.34 2.14 7.45
N THR A 286 -3.10 1.68 7.56
CA THR A 286 -2.44 0.85 6.53
C THR A 286 -2.10 -0.56 7.03
N CYS A 287 -1.86 -1.48 6.12
CA CYS A 287 -1.34 -2.80 6.46
C CYS A 287 0.09 -2.69 7.05
N VAL A 288 0.30 -3.22 8.26
CA VAL A 288 1.62 -3.23 8.93
C VAL A 288 2.39 -4.51 8.62
N GLY A 289 1.67 -5.60 8.36
CA GLY A 289 2.20 -6.87 7.87
C GLY A 289 2.60 -7.85 8.97
N ASP A 290 2.46 -7.52 10.25
CA ASP A 290 2.86 -8.36 11.40
C ASP A 290 1.82 -9.44 11.78
N LEU A 291 0.61 -9.40 11.21
CA LEU A 291 -0.46 -10.40 11.34
C LEU A 291 -0.72 -11.14 10.01
N SER A 292 0.04 -10.82 8.97
CA SER A 292 -0.08 -11.38 7.61
C SER A 292 0.52 -12.79 7.46
N ILE A 293 0.26 -13.67 8.43
CA ILE A 293 0.79 -15.04 8.53
C ILE A 293 0.28 -15.93 7.39
N HIS A 294 -0.95 -15.72 6.92
CA HIS A 294 -1.49 -16.39 5.73
C HIS A 294 -1.80 -15.34 4.68
N PRO A 295 -1.23 -15.40 3.46
CA PRO A 295 -0.36 -16.44 2.87
C PRO A 295 1.15 -16.17 3.03
N ASN A 296 1.67 -16.12 4.25
CA ASN A 296 3.11 -15.93 4.56
C ASN A 296 3.71 -14.62 4.04
N ARG A 297 3.07 -13.49 4.36
CA ARG A 297 3.48 -12.12 3.96
C ARG A 297 4.02 -11.31 5.13
N LEU A 298 4.58 -12.00 6.12
CA LEU A 298 4.94 -11.43 7.41
C LEU A 298 5.99 -10.32 7.25
N PHE A 299 5.73 -9.18 7.87
CA PHE A 299 6.54 -7.96 7.84
C PHE A 299 6.72 -7.33 6.46
N CYS A 300 5.74 -7.49 5.58
CA CYS A 300 5.69 -6.74 4.33
C CYS A 300 5.66 -5.22 4.60
N PRO A 301 6.63 -4.42 4.11
CA PRO A 301 6.72 -2.97 4.35
C PRO A 301 5.83 -2.14 3.41
N ARG A 302 4.99 -2.77 2.57
CA ARG A 302 4.25 -2.12 1.49
C ARG A 302 3.26 -1.05 1.96
N SER A 303 2.80 -1.12 3.22
CA SER A 303 1.91 -0.13 3.85
C SER A 303 0.69 0.22 2.98
N ILE A 304 0.07 -0.80 2.38
CA ILE A 304 -1.13 -0.61 1.54
C ILE A 304 -2.25 -0.04 2.41
N HIS A 305 -3.00 0.94 1.91
CA HIS A 305 -4.18 1.45 2.60
C HIS A 305 -5.22 0.34 2.74
N SER A 306 -5.76 0.18 3.94
CA SER A 306 -6.93 -0.68 4.13
C SER A 306 -8.16 0.05 3.61
N PHE A 307 -8.98 -0.64 2.84
CA PHE A 307 -10.32 -0.15 2.51
C PHE A 307 -11.30 -0.52 3.61
N TRP A 308 -12.21 0.39 3.89
CA TRP A 308 -13.22 0.28 4.92
C TRP A 308 -14.61 0.44 4.29
N ARG A 309 -15.60 -0.30 4.77
CA ARG A 309 -17.01 -0.02 4.51
C ARG A 309 -17.54 1.01 5.49
N GLU A 310 -18.46 1.86 5.06
CA GLU A 310 -19.07 2.86 5.93
C GLU A 310 -19.77 2.22 7.13
N ILE A 311 -20.35 1.02 6.98
CA ILE A 311 -20.98 0.27 8.09
C ILE A 311 -20.02 -0.11 9.23
N TRP A 312 -18.71 -0.17 8.97
CA TRP A 312 -17.67 -0.45 9.97
C TRP A 312 -17.20 0.80 10.70
N LEU A 313 -17.72 1.96 10.31
CA LEU A 313 -17.34 3.26 10.81
C LEU A 313 -18.54 3.92 11.49
N GLU A 314 -18.26 4.91 12.31
CA GLU A 314 -19.25 5.81 12.89
C GLU A 314 -18.66 7.22 12.97
N ARG A 315 -19.50 8.24 12.79
CA ARG A 315 -19.04 9.63 12.88
C ARG A 315 -18.72 9.99 14.32
N VAL A 316 -17.58 10.63 14.55
CA VAL A 316 -17.24 11.18 15.86
C VAL A 316 -17.81 12.60 15.91
N GLY A 317 -18.74 12.86 16.83
CA GLY A 317 -19.30 14.19 17.04
C GLY A 317 -20.46 14.57 16.11
N GLY A 318 -21.42 13.67 15.87
CA GLY A 318 -22.65 14.04 15.17
C GLY A 318 -23.36 15.22 15.87
N ARG A 319 -23.59 16.31 15.14
CA ARG A 319 -24.72 17.21 15.42
C ARG A 319 -25.93 16.31 15.67
N ARG A 320 -26.51 16.37 16.88
CA ARG A 320 -27.88 15.92 17.08
C ARG A 320 -28.71 16.61 16.01
N GLU A 321 -29.28 15.84 15.09
CA GLU A 321 -30.46 16.31 14.37
C GLU A 321 -31.44 16.76 15.45
N SER A 322 -31.79 18.03 15.40
CA SER A 322 -32.77 18.66 16.26
C SER A 322 -33.98 17.76 16.39
N GLU A 323 -34.33 17.39 17.62
CA GLU A 323 -35.70 17.05 17.97
C GLU A 323 -36.59 18.16 17.38
N GLY A 324 -37.35 17.80 16.34
CA GLY A 324 -38.40 18.65 15.84
C GLY A 324 -39.41 18.89 16.97
N PRO A 325 -40.07 20.06 17.02
CA PRO A 325 -41.01 20.34 18.08
C PRO A 325 -42.15 19.33 18.02
N THR A 326 -42.38 18.65 19.14
CA THR A 326 -43.57 17.80 19.33
C THR A 326 -44.80 18.74 19.35
N PRO A 327 -45.90 18.40 18.65
CA PRO A 327 -47.09 19.26 18.56
C PRO A 327 -47.79 19.49 19.89
#